data_AF-A0A975ATU3-F1
#
_entry.id   AF-A0A975ATU3-F1
#
_cell.length_a   1.000
_cell.length_b   1.000
_cell.length_c   1.000
_cell.angle_alpha   90.00
_cell.angle_beta   90.00
_cell.angle_gamma   90.00
#
_symmetry.space_group_name_H-M   'P 1'
#
loop_
_entity.id
_entity.type
_entity.pdbx_description
1 polymer ?
#
loop_
_entity_poly.entity_id
_entity_poly.type
_entity_poly.pdbx_seq_one_letter_code
_entity_poly.pdbx_strand_id
1 'polypeptide(L)'
;MPALDATHLLVGITGHRHLHPSAIAPLQAQVRAFFLDLAARYPQLPVMLLSSLAEGSDQLVAQVAFELGLRVVAPLPLPVELYREDFASADNLALFERQLQQAELVPLPLRSGVTLADVAVRGPARDRQYAQAGIFISSHCHVLLALWDGLESDRLGGTAQIVRFHLHGELPGAIERRRGTTLALLGLDEETVVYHLPTRRDGDVEPASTQGLWLTAEDAVVAQAAMPATFDRMYSRQAAFNADCRKYADAIAAERPGVADGPDCPIHAMFVTADWLARTYQRRVNRVLKVVYLLAAAMGFAFFLYTHVATHQLIINLFLVFFLAGMGVVSVSRRREWQRKYLDYRALAEGLRVQSFWRRAGIADLHSPSFAHDNFMHKQDAELGWIRNVMRSGSLEGLLRPAGEPEVAAVVREWIGTTQSDGQLRYFEVAAARRAGLHRRAELAGLWCLWIGVGLSAVLAFFSRWFDPHLQHILVSTMGIVSVAAAVHEAYAYKKADKELIKQYRYMLRIFGAARRRLNSSRGVGEQQQVLRTLGEAALAEHAEWTLMHRERPLEHSRL
;
A
#
# COMPACT_ATOMS: atom_id res chain seq x y z
N MET A 1 -21.55 11.74 -12.32
CA MET A 1 -20.11 11.41 -12.20
C MET A 1 -20.00 10.26 -11.23
N PRO A 2 -19.47 9.08 -11.61
CA PRO A 2 -19.13 8.11 -10.59
C PRO A 2 -18.06 8.77 -9.73
N ALA A 3 -18.23 8.70 -8.41
CA ALA A 3 -17.26 9.21 -7.46
C ALA A 3 -15.88 8.64 -7.84
N LEU A 4 -14.80 9.40 -7.62
CA LEU A 4 -13.49 8.74 -7.51
C LEU A 4 -13.66 7.67 -6.41
N ASP A 5 -13.77 6.41 -6.81
CA ASP A 5 -14.21 5.34 -5.93
C ASP A 5 -13.30 5.32 -4.70
N ALA A 6 -13.87 5.70 -3.56
CA ALA A 6 -13.17 5.65 -2.30
C ALA A 6 -12.82 4.19 -2.03
N THR A 7 -11.62 3.94 -1.52
CA THR A 7 -11.26 2.60 -1.05
C THR A 7 -12.19 2.22 0.10
N HIS A 8 -12.41 0.92 0.33
CA HIS A 8 -13.32 0.43 1.36
C HIS A 8 -12.57 -0.23 2.53
N LEU A 9 -13.17 -0.19 3.72
CA LEU A 9 -12.80 -1.10 4.81
C LEU A 9 -13.53 -2.42 4.59
N LEU A 10 -12.80 -3.44 4.14
CA LEU A 10 -13.35 -4.76 3.84
C LEU A 10 -13.50 -5.56 5.14
N VAL A 11 -14.74 -5.93 5.47
CA VAL A 11 -15.06 -6.83 6.58
C VAL A 11 -15.45 -8.16 5.98
N GLY A 12 -14.73 -9.23 6.30
CA GLY A 12 -15.10 -10.60 5.94
C GLY A 12 -15.94 -11.23 7.03
N ILE A 13 -16.89 -12.10 6.71
CA ILE A 13 -17.62 -12.90 7.70
C ILE A 13 -17.25 -14.38 7.60
N THR A 14 -17.08 -15.00 8.76
CA THR A 14 -17.12 -16.45 8.93
C THR A 14 -17.94 -16.78 10.16
N GLY A 15 -18.79 -17.81 10.11
CA GLY A 15 -19.60 -18.15 11.28
C GLY A 15 -20.34 -19.47 11.16
N HIS A 16 -21.02 -19.84 12.24
CA HIS A 16 -21.81 -21.06 12.29
C HIS A 16 -23.05 -20.97 11.40
N ARG A 17 -23.41 -22.11 10.78
CA ARG A 17 -24.63 -22.23 9.97
C ARG A 17 -25.91 -22.40 10.80
N HIS A 18 -25.79 -23.01 11.97
CA HIS A 18 -26.91 -23.26 12.88
C HIS A 18 -26.77 -22.40 14.12
N LEU A 19 -27.44 -21.25 14.10
CA LEU A 19 -27.48 -20.31 15.21
C LEU A 19 -28.66 -20.65 16.13
N HIS A 20 -28.43 -20.58 17.44
CA HIS A 20 -29.54 -20.77 18.37
C HIS A 20 -30.56 -19.61 18.29
N PRO A 21 -31.88 -19.87 18.20
CA PRO A 21 -32.89 -18.82 18.00
C PRO A 21 -32.85 -17.67 19.02
N SER A 22 -32.57 -17.95 20.30
CA SER A 22 -32.49 -16.90 21.32
C SER A 22 -31.28 -15.97 21.17
N ALA A 23 -30.24 -16.40 20.44
CA ALA A 23 -29.03 -15.62 20.24
C ALA A 23 -29.13 -14.68 19.03
N ILE A 24 -30.11 -14.89 18.13
CA ILE A 24 -30.20 -14.15 16.86
C ILE A 24 -30.36 -12.64 17.08
N ALA A 25 -31.36 -12.21 17.86
CA ALA A 25 -31.62 -10.78 18.06
C ALA A 25 -30.48 -10.04 18.80
N PRO A 26 -29.90 -10.60 19.89
CA PRO A 26 -28.69 -10.03 20.49
C PRO A 26 -27.50 -9.94 19.52
N LEU A 27 -27.25 -10.98 18.72
CA LEU A 27 -26.16 -10.98 17.73
C LEU A 27 -26.38 -9.92 16.65
N GLN A 28 -27.61 -9.77 16.14
CA GLN A 28 -27.94 -8.70 15.19
C GLN A 28 -27.63 -7.32 15.76
N ALA A 29 -27.99 -7.06 17.03
CA ALA A 29 -27.68 -5.79 17.68
C ALA A 29 -26.17 -5.56 17.83
N GLN A 30 -25.41 -6.60 18.18
CA GLN A 30 -23.94 -6.52 18.30
C GLN A 30 -23.26 -6.29 16.95
N VAL A 31 -23.66 -7.00 15.90
CA VAL A 31 -23.17 -6.81 14.53
C VAL A 31 -23.48 -5.41 14.03
N ARG A 32 -24.68 -4.90 14.30
CA ARG A 32 -25.06 -3.52 13.94
C ARG A 32 -24.19 -2.50 14.67
N ALA A 33 -23.96 -2.68 15.97
CA ALA A 33 -23.10 -1.81 16.76
C ALA A 33 -21.65 -1.82 16.24
N PHE A 34 -21.13 -2.99 15.86
CA PHE A 34 -19.81 -3.15 15.26
C PHE A 34 -19.66 -2.34 13.96
N PHE A 35 -20.59 -2.47 13.01
CA PHE A 35 -20.53 -1.70 11.76
C PHE A 35 -20.65 -0.19 11.99
N LEU A 36 -21.52 0.23 12.91
CA LEU A 36 -21.68 1.65 13.26
C LEU A 36 -20.43 2.22 13.94
N ASP A 37 -19.77 1.45 14.80
CA ASP A 37 -18.52 1.85 15.44
C ASP A 37 -17.40 2.06 14.40
N LEU A 38 -17.23 1.13 13.46
CA LEU A 38 -16.26 1.28 12.36
C LEU A 38 -16.56 2.49 11.48
N ALA A 39 -17.82 2.70 11.10
CA ALA A 39 -18.23 3.86 10.30
C ALA A 39 -18.02 5.18 11.04
N ALA A 40 -18.23 5.22 12.35
CA ALA A 40 -18.02 6.39 13.19
C ALA A 40 -16.52 6.72 13.38
N ARG A 41 -15.67 5.71 13.58
CA ARG A 41 -14.21 5.88 13.69
C ARG A 41 -13.58 6.36 12.38
N TYR A 42 -14.05 5.83 11.25
CA TYR A 42 -13.47 6.09 9.93
C TYR A 42 -14.49 6.64 8.93
N PRO A 43 -15.02 7.87 9.12
CA PRO A 43 -16.06 8.43 8.26
C PRO A 43 -15.63 8.63 6.80
N GLN A 44 -14.32 8.66 6.56
CA GLN A 44 -13.72 8.81 5.24
C GLN A 44 -13.46 7.45 4.54
N LEU A 45 -13.74 6.34 5.21
CA LEU A 45 -13.47 4.97 4.76
C LEU A 45 -14.76 4.13 4.84
N PRO A 46 -15.57 4.07 3.78
CA PRO A 46 -16.82 3.30 3.78
C PRO A 46 -16.56 1.81 4.04
N VAL A 47 -17.45 1.18 4.80
CA VAL A 47 -17.37 -0.25 5.11
C VAL A 47 -18.05 -1.06 3.99
N MET A 48 -17.45 -2.19 3.64
CA MET A 48 -18.00 -3.16 2.68
C MET A 48 -17.88 -4.57 3.27
N LEU A 49 -18.94 -5.36 3.14
CA LEU A 49 -19.00 -6.74 3.63
C LEU A 49 -18.61 -7.73 2.53
N LEU A 50 -17.80 -8.73 2.87
CA LEU A 50 -17.52 -9.93 2.09
C LEU A 50 -18.17 -11.14 2.78
N SER A 51 -19.22 -11.71 2.17
CA SER A 51 -19.96 -12.85 2.72
C SER A 51 -20.29 -13.87 1.64
N SER A 52 -20.19 -15.17 1.95
CA SER A 52 -20.64 -16.21 0.99
C SER A 52 -22.17 -16.36 0.95
N LEU A 53 -22.91 -15.58 1.75
CA LEU A 53 -24.37 -15.66 1.92
C LEU A 53 -24.86 -17.05 2.36
N ALA A 54 -24.01 -17.81 3.06
CA ALA A 54 -24.36 -19.11 3.59
C ALA A 54 -25.46 -19.01 4.67
N GLU A 55 -26.24 -20.07 4.82
CA GLU A 55 -27.23 -20.19 5.89
C GLU A 55 -26.62 -19.88 7.28
N GLY A 56 -27.36 -19.15 8.12
CA GLY A 56 -26.95 -18.82 9.48
C GLY A 56 -26.24 -17.46 9.61
N SER A 57 -25.00 -17.47 10.08
CA SER A 57 -24.24 -16.24 10.42
C SER A 57 -24.04 -15.32 9.23
N ASP A 58 -23.69 -15.85 8.07
CA ASP A 58 -23.47 -15.09 6.84
C ASP A 58 -24.73 -14.32 6.43
N GLN A 59 -25.88 -15.00 6.36
CA GLN A 59 -27.17 -14.36 6.06
C GLN A 59 -27.58 -13.30 7.10
N LEU A 60 -27.35 -13.55 8.39
CA LEU A 60 -27.64 -12.60 9.46
C LEU A 60 -26.81 -11.31 9.31
N VAL A 61 -25.50 -11.44 9.10
CA VAL A 61 -24.59 -10.31 8.95
C VAL A 61 -24.86 -9.56 7.64
N ALA A 62 -25.12 -10.27 6.55
CA ALA A 62 -25.50 -9.67 5.27
C ALA A 62 -26.79 -8.85 5.40
N GLN A 63 -27.80 -9.38 6.10
CA GLN A 63 -29.06 -8.65 6.34
C GLN A 63 -28.81 -7.33 7.08
N VAL A 64 -28.02 -7.34 8.16
CA VAL A 64 -27.67 -6.13 8.91
C VAL A 64 -26.89 -5.14 8.02
N ALA A 65 -25.98 -5.63 7.18
CA ALA A 65 -25.22 -4.78 6.27
C ALA A 65 -26.12 -4.08 5.25
N PHE A 66 -27.08 -4.79 4.65
CA PHE A 66 -28.06 -4.20 3.73
C PHE A 66 -28.95 -3.16 4.42
N GLU A 67 -29.42 -3.42 5.65
CA GLU A 67 -30.21 -2.47 6.44
C GLU A 67 -29.45 -1.18 6.78
N LEU A 68 -28.13 -1.26 6.88
CA LEU A 68 -27.24 -0.10 7.06
C LEU A 68 -26.83 0.56 5.73
N GLY A 69 -27.29 0.05 4.59
CA GLY A 69 -26.93 0.56 3.26
C GLY A 69 -25.48 0.29 2.87
N LEU A 70 -24.84 -0.73 3.45
CA LEU A 70 -23.47 -1.12 3.12
C LEU A 70 -23.46 -1.95 1.84
N ARG A 71 -22.37 -1.82 1.06
CA ARG A 71 -22.12 -2.71 -0.08
C ARG A 71 -21.78 -4.11 0.41
N VAL A 72 -22.38 -5.12 -0.21
CA VAL A 72 -22.12 -6.53 0.08
C VAL A 72 -21.62 -7.20 -1.19
N VAL A 73 -20.42 -7.76 -1.12
CA VAL A 73 -19.84 -8.59 -2.17
C VAL A 73 -19.94 -10.03 -1.75
N ALA A 74 -20.41 -10.88 -2.66
CA ALA A 74 -20.65 -12.29 -2.42
C ALA A 74 -19.71 -13.19 -3.23
N PRO A 75 -18.57 -13.62 -2.65
CA PRO A 75 -17.74 -14.67 -3.22
C PRO A 75 -18.46 -16.01 -3.09
N LEU A 76 -18.94 -16.55 -4.21
CA LEU A 76 -19.70 -17.81 -4.19
C LEU A 76 -18.76 -19.00 -4.40
N PRO A 77 -18.81 -20.04 -3.54
CA PRO A 77 -17.99 -21.24 -3.68
C PRO A 77 -18.41 -22.09 -4.89
N LEU A 78 -19.67 -21.97 -5.32
CA LEU A 78 -20.29 -22.76 -6.38
C LEU A 78 -21.12 -21.85 -7.29
N PRO A 79 -21.40 -22.27 -8.53
CA PRO A 79 -22.45 -21.65 -9.35
C PRO A 79 -23.77 -21.55 -8.57
N VAL A 80 -24.51 -20.47 -8.80
CA VAL A 80 -25.72 -20.13 -8.03
C VAL A 80 -26.72 -21.29 -8.05
N GLU A 81 -26.85 -21.96 -9.19
CA GLU A 81 -27.74 -23.10 -9.41
C GLU A 81 -27.45 -24.24 -8.45
N LEU A 82 -26.17 -24.62 -8.30
CA LEU A 82 -25.74 -25.69 -7.39
C LEU A 82 -25.75 -25.25 -5.93
N TYR A 83 -25.53 -23.96 -5.68
CA TYR A 83 -25.51 -23.40 -4.33
C TYR A 83 -26.90 -23.37 -3.69
N ARG A 84 -27.94 -23.13 -4.49
CA ARG A 84 -29.36 -23.17 -4.05
C ARG A 84 -29.75 -24.52 -3.43
N GLU A 85 -29.17 -25.61 -3.92
CA GLU A 85 -29.45 -26.97 -3.46
C GLU A 85 -28.93 -27.25 -2.04
N ASP A 86 -28.08 -26.39 -1.48
CA ASP A 86 -27.52 -26.55 -0.13
C ASP A 86 -28.38 -25.98 0.99
N PHE A 87 -29.40 -25.19 0.66
CA PHE A 87 -30.29 -24.57 1.65
C PHE A 87 -31.37 -25.55 2.09
N ALA A 88 -31.37 -25.90 3.39
CA ALA A 88 -32.29 -26.90 3.93
C ALA A 88 -33.71 -26.34 4.14
N SER A 89 -33.82 -25.05 4.50
CA SER A 89 -35.09 -24.38 4.76
C SER A 89 -35.51 -23.49 3.58
N ALA A 90 -36.80 -23.56 3.23
CA ALA A 90 -37.40 -22.68 2.22
C ALA A 90 -37.28 -21.19 2.61
N ASP A 91 -37.31 -20.88 3.91
CA ASP A 91 -37.17 -19.51 4.41
C ASP A 91 -35.74 -18.99 4.21
N ASN A 92 -34.72 -19.84 4.47
CA ASN A 92 -33.32 -19.49 4.27
C ASN A 92 -32.99 -19.37 2.78
N LEU A 93 -33.60 -20.19 1.92
CA LEU A 93 -33.49 -20.05 0.47
C LEU A 93 -34.15 -18.74 -0.02
N ALA A 94 -35.35 -18.41 0.45
CA ALA A 94 -36.01 -17.16 0.10
C ALA A 94 -35.23 -15.93 0.57
N LEU A 95 -34.58 -16.01 1.75
CA LEU A 95 -33.66 -14.97 2.22
C LEU A 95 -32.43 -14.86 1.32
N PHE A 96 -31.80 -15.98 0.96
CA PHE A 96 -30.67 -16.01 0.04
C PHE A 96 -31.01 -15.34 -1.29
N GLU A 97 -32.16 -15.66 -1.93
CA GLU A 97 -32.56 -15.05 -3.19
C GLU A 97 -32.74 -13.52 -3.08
N ARG A 98 -33.32 -13.03 -1.97
CA ARG A 98 -33.47 -11.59 -1.72
C ARG A 98 -32.12 -10.89 -1.52
N GLN A 99 -31.17 -11.56 -0.87
CA GLN A 99 -29.82 -11.03 -0.63
C GLN A 99 -28.99 -11.07 -1.92
N LEU A 100 -29.13 -12.13 -2.71
CA LEU A 100 -28.46 -12.33 -3.99
C LEU A 100 -28.78 -11.20 -4.98
N GLN A 101 -30.03 -10.70 -4.98
CA GLN A 101 -30.46 -9.57 -5.83
C GLN A 101 -29.80 -8.24 -5.44
N GLN A 102 -29.35 -8.10 -4.20
CA GLN A 102 -28.74 -6.88 -3.68
C GLN A 102 -27.20 -6.95 -3.61
N ALA A 103 -26.64 -8.17 -3.56
CA ALA A 103 -25.20 -8.40 -3.49
C ALA A 103 -24.52 -8.31 -4.86
N GLU A 104 -23.27 -7.86 -4.86
CA GLU A 104 -22.39 -7.91 -6.02
C GLU A 104 -21.66 -9.27 -6.06
N LEU A 105 -21.75 -10.02 -7.16
CA LEU A 105 -21.31 -11.41 -7.19
C LEU A 105 -19.88 -11.57 -7.71
N VAL A 106 -19.10 -12.41 -7.01
CA VAL A 106 -17.79 -12.89 -7.46
C VAL A 106 -17.82 -14.43 -7.51
N PRO A 107 -18.12 -15.02 -8.67
CA PRO A 107 -18.05 -16.48 -8.80
C PRO A 107 -16.60 -16.93 -8.72
N LEU A 108 -16.28 -17.81 -7.76
CA LEU A 108 -14.93 -18.35 -7.62
C LEU A 108 -14.68 -19.44 -8.67
N PRO A 109 -13.54 -19.43 -9.37
CA PRO A 109 -13.29 -20.42 -10.41
C PRO A 109 -12.98 -21.78 -9.79
N LEU A 110 -13.40 -22.82 -10.51
CA LEU A 110 -13.09 -24.20 -10.15
C LEU A 110 -11.58 -24.43 -10.19
N ARG A 111 -11.05 -25.22 -9.26
CA ARG A 111 -9.61 -25.55 -9.25
C ARG A 111 -9.23 -26.30 -10.53
N SER A 112 -7.98 -26.13 -10.95
CA SER A 112 -7.46 -26.83 -12.13
C SER A 112 -7.68 -28.34 -12.02
N GLY A 113 -8.28 -28.93 -13.06
CA GLY A 113 -8.61 -30.36 -13.10
C GLY A 113 -9.90 -30.76 -12.38
N VAL A 114 -10.66 -29.82 -11.79
CA VAL A 114 -11.98 -30.07 -11.19
C VAL A 114 -13.08 -29.60 -12.14
N THR A 115 -14.03 -30.48 -12.44
CA THR A 115 -15.17 -30.18 -13.31
C THR A 115 -16.41 -29.81 -12.51
N LEU A 116 -17.42 -29.23 -13.17
CA LEU A 116 -18.73 -28.96 -12.55
C LEU A 116 -19.40 -30.25 -12.02
N ALA A 117 -19.18 -31.38 -12.68
CA ALA A 117 -19.71 -32.67 -12.25
C ALA A 117 -19.11 -33.12 -10.90
N ASP A 118 -17.83 -32.84 -10.67
CA ASP A 118 -17.13 -33.23 -9.43
C ASP A 118 -17.63 -32.46 -8.21
N VAL A 119 -18.07 -31.21 -8.39
CA VAL A 119 -18.59 -30.35 -7.32
C VAL A 119 -20.11 -30.42 -7.17
N ALA A 120 -20.82 -30.95 -8.17
CA ALA A 120 -22.27 -31.16 -8.11
C ALA A 120 -22.64 -32.18 -7.02
N VAL A 121 -21.79 -33.19 -6.78
CA VAL A 121 -22.00 -34.18 -5.73
C VAL A 121 -21.34 -33.74 -4.41
N ARG A 122 -21.99 -34.02 -3.28
CA ARG A 122 -21.39 -33.80 -1.96
C ARG A 122 -20.15 -34.68 -1.79
N GLY A 123 -19.02 -34.07 -1.45
CA GLY A 123 -17.77 -34.78 -1.24
C GLY A 123 -16.55 -33.84 -1.19
N PRO A 124 -15.33 -34.42 -1.14
CA PRO A 124 -14.11 -33.64 -0.89
C PRO A 124 -13.80 -32.56 -1.93
N ALA A 125 -14.27 -32.70 -3.17
CA ALA A 125 -14.10 -31.66 -4.19
C ALA A 125 -14.95 -30.43 -3.89
N ARG A 126 -16.20 -30.63 -3.46
CA ARG A 126 -17.13 -29.56 -3.04
C ARG A 126 -16.67 -28.93 -1.72
N ASP A 127 -16.24 -29.72 -0.73
CA ASP A 127 -15.74 -29.21 0.56
C ASP A 127 -14.53 -28.28 0.37
N ARG A 128 -13.64 -28.61 -0.58
CA ARG A 128 -12.51 -27.75 -0.97
C ARG A 128 -12.96 -26.42 -1.57
N GLN A 129 -14.09 -26.37 -2.27
CA GLN A 129 -14.61 -25.09 -2.79
C GLN A 129 -15.12 -24.18 -1.68
N TYR A 130 -15.79 -24.73 -0.67
CA TYR A 130 -16.16 -23.95 0.51
C TYR A 130 -14.93 -23.45 1.27
N ALA A 131 -13.92 -24.31 1.45
CA ALA A 131 -12.66 -23.89 2.04
C ALA A 131 -12.01 -22.77 1.22
N GLN A 132 -12.01 -22.87 -0.11
CA GLN A 132 -11.50 -21.83 -1.00
C GLN A 132 -12.27 -20.50 -0.87
N ALA A 133 -13.59 -20.53 -0.70
CA ALA A 133 -14.38 -19.33 -0.43
C ALA A 133 -14.05 -18.68 0.91
N GLY A 134 -13.90 -19.48 1.97
CA GLY A 134 -13.46 -18.98 3.28
C GLY A 134 -12.04 -18.39 3.24
N ILE A 135 -11.12 -19.04 2.53
CA ILE A 135 -9.76 -18.53 2.27
C ILE A 135 -9.84 -17.21 1.50
N PHE A 136 -10.65 -17.15 0.44
CA PHE A 136 -10.80 -15.96 -0.36
C PHE A 136 -11.29 -14.77 0.49
N ILE A 137 -12.34 -14.97 1.31
CA ILE A 137 -12.85 -13.94 2.21
C ILE A 137 -11.76 -13.50 3.19
N SER A 138 -11.09 -14.46 3.85
CA SER A 138 -10.01 -14.20 4.80
C SER A 138 -8.85 -13.40 4.18
N SER A 139 -8.40 -13.77 2.98
CA SER A 139 -7.28 -13.13 2.28
C SER A 139 -7.60 -11.74 1.72
N HIS A 140 -8.88 -11.43 1.46
CA HIS A 140 -9.30 -10.14 0.92
C HIS A 140 -9.85 -9.18 1.96
N CYS A 141 -10.28 -9.66 3.13
CA CYS A 141 -10.76 -8.79 4.19
C CYS A 141 -9.61 -8.07 4.92
N HIS A 142 -9.95 -6.93 5.52
CA HIS A 142 -9.07 -6.18 6.43
C HIS A 142 -9.38 -6.50 7.90
N VAL A 143 -10.63 -6.88 8.18
CA VAL A 143 -11.11 -7.36 9.47
C VAL A 143 -11.96 -8.60 9.21
N LEU A 144 -11.66 -9.71 9.87
CA LEU A 144 -12.51 -10.89 9.84
C LEU A 144 -13.49 -10.86 11.02
N LEU A 145 -14.77 -10.69 10.75
CA LEU A 145 -15.85 -10.88 11.73
C LEU A 145 -16.11 -12.38 11.89
N ALA A 146 -15.91 -12.91 13.10
CA ALA A 146 -16.08 -14.33 13.40
C ALA A 146 -17.22 -14.55 14.39
N LEU A 147 -18.32 -15.17 13.95
CA LEU A 147 -19.44 -15.58 14.80
C LEU A 147 -19.29 -17.06 15.14
N TRP A 148 -18.58 -17.35 16.24
CA TRP A 148 -18.05 -18.69 16.55
C TRP A 148 -18.08 -18.98 18.05
N ASP A 149 -18.14 -20.26 18.42
CA ASP A 149 -18.14 -20.75 19.81
C ASP A 149 -16.73 -20.79 20.44
N GLY A 150 -15.67 -20.62 19.64
CA GLY A 150 -14.28 -20.71 20.10
C GLY A 150 -13.76 -22.15 20.18
N LEU A 151 -14.53 -23.16 19.74
CA LEU A 151 -14.16 -24.56 19.76
C LEU A 151 -13.59 -25.04 18.42
N GLU A 152 -12.44 -25.71 18.48
CA GLU A 152 -11.76 -26.29 17.31
C GLU A 152 -12.67 -27.26 16.52
N SER A 153 -12.40 -27.40 15.21
CA SER A 153 -13.15 -28.31 14.34
C SER A 153 -12.28 -29.00 13.30
N ASP A 154 -12.46 -30.31 13.19
CA ASP A 154 -11.78 -31.15 12.19
C ASP A 154 -12.41 -31.05 10.79
N ARG A 155 -13.55 -30.35 10.64
CA ARG A 155 -14.22 -30.19 9.34
C ARG A 155 -13.47 -29.20 8.47
N LEU A 156 -13.06 -29.67 7.28
CA LEU A 156 -12.38 -28.85 6.30
C LEU A 156 -13.20 -27.60 5.92
N GLY A 157 -12.59 -26.42 6.05
CA GLY A 157 -13.24 -25.15 5.73
C GLY A 157 -14.26 -24.68 6.79
N GLY A 158 -14.27 -25.27 7.98
CA GLY A 158 -15.07 -24.81 9.10
C GLY A 158 -14.60 -23.46 9.66
N THR A 159 -15.47 -22.78 10.40
CA THR A 159 -15.22 -21.44 10.98
C THR A 159 -13.91 -21.35 11.77
N ALA A 160 -13.65 -22.32 12.65
CA ALA A 160 -12.40 -22.42 13.42
C ALA A 160 -11.15 -22.45 12.52
N GLN A 161 -11.19 -23.23 11.44
CA GLN A 161 -10.07 -23.34 10.50
C GLN A 161 -9.83 -22.05 9.72
N ILE A 162 -10.90 -21.33 9.36
CA ILE A 162 -10.76 -20.03 8.68
C ILE A 162 -10.22 -18.97 9.63
N VAL A 163 -10.65 -18.95 10.89
CA VAL A 163 -10.09 -18.06 11.93
C VAL A 163 -8.61 -18.36 12.15
N ARG A 164 -8.25 -19.64 12.30
CA ARG A 164 -6.85 -20.07 12.42
C ARG A 164 -6.03 -19.71 11.19
N PHE A 165 -6.57 -19.89 9.99
CA PHE A 165 -5.92 -19.49 8.74
C PHE A 165 -5.72 -17.98 8.67
N HIS A 166 -6.71 -17.18 9.08
CA HIS A 166 -6.58 -15.73 9.08
C HIS A 166 -5.50 -15.26 10.06
N LEU A 167 -5.43 -15.85 11.25
CA LEU A 167 -4.48 -15.47 12.29
C LEU A 167 -3.06 -16.00 12.03
N HIS A 168 -2.90 -17.23 11.55
CA HIS A 168 -1.60 -17.90 11.46
C HIS A 168 -1.16 -18.26 10.03
N GLY A 169 -2.00 -18.05 9.03
CA GLY A 169 -1.69 -18.39 7.64
C GLY A 169 -1.67 -19.89 7.32
N GLU A 170 -2.12 -20.74 8.24
CA GLU A 170 -2.13 -22.20 8.11
C GLU A 170 -3.53 -22.77 7.90
N LEU A 171 -3.69 -23.65 6.91
CA LEU A 171 -4.86 -24.52 6.77
C LEU A 171 -4.44 -26.00 6.93
N PRO A 172 -5.12 -26.78 7.78
CA PRO A 172 -4.93 -28.22 7.85
C PRO A 172 -5.31 -28.91 6.52
N GLY A 173 -4.46 -29.84 6.06
CA GLY A 173 -4.77 -30.75 4.95
C GLY A 173 -4.50 -30.20 3.55
N ALA A 174 -3.24 -30.21 3.10
CA ALA A 174 -2.72 -30.13 1.71
C ALA A 174 -3.31 -29.08 0.73
N ILE A 175 -4.25 -28.25 1.15
CA ILE A 175 -4.82 -27.14 0.40
C ILE A 175 -3.83 -26.00 0.58
N GLU A 176 -2.87 -25.97 -0.34
CA GLU A 176 -2.18 -24.76 -0.78
C GLU A 176 -1.71 -23.84 0.36
N ARG A 177 -0.45 -24.05 0.80
CA ARG A 177 0.23 -23.10 1.68
C ARG A 177 0.33 -21.76 0.97
N ARG A 178 0.01 -20.66 1.66
CA ARG A 178 0.37 -19.30 1.22
C ARG A 178 1.87 -19.32 0.90
N ARG A 179 2.26 -19.25 -0.37
CA ARG A 179 3.68 -19.27 -0.80
C ARG A 179 4.30 -17.93 -0.38
N GLY A 180 4.76 -17.86 0.87
CA GLY A 180 5.30 -16.66 1.52
C GLY A 180 5.41 -16.77 3.05
N THR A 181 5.02 -17.91 3.64
CA THR A 181 4.80 -18.14 5.08
C THR A 181 6.04 -18.21 5.98
N THR A 182 7.27 -17.98 5.52
CA THR A 182 8.42 -18.11 6.44
C THR A 182 8.31 -17.14 7.63
N LEU A 183 7.70 -15.96 7.45
CA LEU A 183 7.51 -14.98 8.54
C LEU A 183 6.21 -15.19 9.33
N ALA A 184 5.10 -15.58 8.68
CA ALA A 184 3.87 -15.95 9.39
C ALA A 184 4.07 -17.17 10.30
N LEU A 185 4.90 -18.15 9.87
CA LEU A 185 5.34 -19.28 10.69
C LEU A 185 6.24 -18.87 11.87
N LEU A 186 6.85 -17.69 11.81
CA LEU A 186 7.64 -17.12 12.89
C LEU A 186 6.83 -16.14 13.75
N GLY A 187 5.52 -16.00 13.52
CA GLY A 187 4.65 -15.08 14.27
C GLY A 187 4.89 -13.60 13.98
N LEU A 188 5.55 -13.28 12.86
CA LEU A 188 5.97 -11.91 12.51
C LEU A 188 5.02 -11.21 11.51
N ASP A 189 3.86 -11.81 11.19
CA ASP A 189 2.85 -11.25 10.27
C ASP A 189 1.77 -10.49 11.08
N GLU A 190 2.05 -9.24 11.46
CA GLU A 190 1.19 -8.39 12.31
C GLU A 190 -0.04 -7.79 11.59
N GLU A 191 -0.53 -8.42 10.53
CA GLU A 191 -1.45 -7.77 9.57
C GLU A 191 -2.91 -8.24 9.60
N THR A 192 -3.22 -9.23 10.42
CA THR A 192 -4.56 -9.83 10.46
C THR A 192 -5.22 -9.60 11.81
N VAL A 193 -6.51 -9.25 11.77
CA VAL A 193 -7.30 -8.99 12.97
C VAL A 193 -8.68 -9.60 12.83
N VAL A 194 -9.09 -10.31 13.87
CA VAL A 194 -10.42 -10.92 13.95
C VAL A 194 -11.24 -10.17 14.98
N TYR A 195 -12.49 -9.84 14.67
CA TYR A 195 -13.47 -9.45 15.67
C TYR A 195 -14.35 -10.66 15.98
N HIS A 196 -14.14 -11.25 17.15
CA HIS A 196 -14.83 -12.45 17.59
C HIS A 196 -16.10 -12.10 18.38
N LEU A 197 -17.23 -12.59 17.90
CA LEU A 197 -18.51 -12.60 18.61
C LEU A 197 -18.81 -14.03 19.08
N PRO A 198 -18.70 -14.33 20.39
CA PRO A 198 -19.01 -15.63 20.93
C PRO A 198 -20.44 -16.04 20.59
N THR A 199 -20.58 -17.13 19.83
CA THR A 199 -21.86 -17.53 19.25
C THR A 199 -22.16 -18.99 19.54
N ARG A 200 -23.35 -19.25 20.10
CA ARG A 200 -23.84 -20.59 20.48
C ARG A 200 -24.34 -21.37 19.26
N ARG A 201 -23.94 -22.64 19.13
CA ARG A 201 -24.61 -23.60 18.24
C ARG A 201 -25.87 -24.14 18.89
N ASP A 202 -26.85 -24.51 18.07
CA ASP A 202 -28.03 -25.19 18.57
C ASP A 202 -27.63 -26.48 19.32
N GLY A 203 -27.93 -26.55 20.63
CA GLY A 203 -27.56 -27.64 21.53
C GLY A 203 -26.36 -27.45 22.47
N ASP A 204 -25.53 -26.40 22.31
CA ASP A 204 -24.32 -26.19 23.14
C ASP A 204 -24.56 -25.39 24.44
N VAL A 205 -23.67 -25.54 25.43
CA VAL A 205 -23.67 -24.81 26.71
C VAL A 205 -23.44 -23.30 26.47
N GLU A 206 -23.93 -22.43 27.37
CA GLU A 206 -23.74 -20.98 27.24
C GLU A 206 -22.25 -20.60 27.10
N PRO A 207 -21.89 -19.71 26.16
CA PRO A 207 -20.53 -19.21 26.05
C PRO A 207 -20.14 -18.42 27.31
N ALA A 208 -18.87 -18.51 27.70
CA ALA A 208 -18.35 -17.87 28.91
C ALA A 208 -18.44 -16.33 28.92
N SER A 209 -18.62 -15.71 27.75
CA SER A 209 -18.82 -14.27 27.58
C SER A 209 -19.68 -14.02 26.33
N THR A 210 -20.49 -12.97 26.36
CA THR A 210 -21.26 -12.47 25.20
C THR A 210 -20.68 -11.18 24.64
N GLN A 211 -19.54 -10.72 25.16
CA GLN A 211 -18.85 -9.52 24.67
C GLN A 211 -17.99 -9.83 23.46
N GLY A 212 -18.03 -8.96 22.46
CA GLY A 212 -17.15 -9.03 21.30
C GLY A 212 -15.71 -8.65 21.64
N LEU A 213 -14.75 -9.42 21.17
CA LEU A 213 -13.32 -9.24 21.43
C LEU A 213 -12.53 -9.16 20.13
N TRP A 214 -11.52 -8.32 20.10
CA TRP A 214 -10.53 -8.27 19.03
C TRP A 214 -9.44 -9.32 19.31
N LEU A 215 -9.17 -10.17 18.32
CA LEU A 215 -8.12 -11.19 18.37
C LEU A 215 -7.01 -10.83 17.38
N THR A 216 -5.76 -10.91 17.85
CA THR A 216 -4.54 -10.78 17.04
C THR A 216 -3.64 -11.97 17.29
N ALA A 217 -2.79 -12.30 16.31
CA ALA A 217 -1.78 -13.34 16.44
C ALA A 217 -0.40 -12.69 16.61
N GLU A 218 0.19 -12.88 17.79
CA GLU A 218 1.62 -12.69 18.04
C GLU A 218 2.23 -14.09 18.24
N ASP A 219 2.96 -14.34 19.33
CA ASP A 219 3.36 -15.69 19.74
C ASP A 219 2.16 -16.57 20.16
N ALA A 220 1.09 -15.94 20.62
CA ALA A 220 -0.19 -16.55 20.97
C ALA A 220 -1.36 -15.67 20.50
N VAL A 221 -2.57 -16.22 20.53
CA VAL A 221 -3.79 -15.43 20.25
C VAL A 221 -4.07 -14.53 21.44
N VAL A 222 -3.99 -13.21 21.23
CA VAL A 222 -4.28 -12.19 22.25
C VAL A 222 -5.69 -11.67 22.04
N ALA A 223 -6.51 -11.74 23.07
CA ALA A 223 -7.88 -11.22 23.06
C ALA A 223 -7.98 -9.90 23.83
N GLN A 224 -8.52 -8.86 23.21
CA GLN A 224 -8.64 -7.52 23.79
C GLN A 224 -9.97 -6.86 23.46
N ALA A 225 -10.51 -6.05 24.39
CA ALA A 225 -11.81 -5.40 24.20
C ALA A 225 -11.77 -4.21 23.22
N ALA A 226 -10.64 -3.50 23.15
CA ALA A 226 -10.45 -2.38 22.25
C ALA A 226 -9.68 -2.79 20.99
N MET A 227 -9.91 -2.10 19.87
CA MET A 227 -9.13 -2.30 18.64
C MET A 227 -7.65 -1.99 18.92
N PRO A 228 -6.70 -2.84 18.47
CA PRO A 228 -5.28 -2.58 18.68
C PRO A 228 -4.84 -1.30 17.94
N ALA A 229 -3.95 -0.52 18.57
CA ALA A 229 -3.55 0.81 18.07
C ALA A 229 -2.83 0.76 16.72
N THR A 230 -2.17 -0.36 16.38
CA THR A 230 -1.52 -0.59 15.08
C THR A 230 -2.56 -0.60 13.96
N PHE A 231 -3.64 -1.38 14.11
CA PHE A 231 -4.75 -1.45 13.16
C PHE A 231 -5.53 -0.14 13.09
N ASP A 232 -5.75 0.54 14.22
CA ASP A 232 -6.39 1.85 14.24
C ASP A 232 -5.62 2.91 13.43
N ARG A 233 -4.29 2.95 13.59
CA ARG A 233 -3.41 3.78 12.76
C ARG A 233 -3.45 3.38 11.28
N MET A 234 -3.49 2.07 10.99
CA MET A 234 -3.54 1.54 9.63
C MET A 234 -4.80 2.00 8.89
N TYR A 235 -5.98 1.81 9.50
CA TYR A 235 -7.26 2.25 8.91
C TYR A 235 -7.38 3.77 8.86
N SER A 236 -6.85 4.49 9.85
CA SER A 236 -6.76 5.96 9.83
C SER A 236 -5.93 6.48 8.65
N ARG A 237 -4.83 5.81 8.28
CA ARG A 237 -4.02 6.16 7.09
C ARG A 237 -4.76 5.91 5.79
N GLN A 238 -5.48 4.79 5.70
CA GLN A 238 -6.33 4.48 4.56
C GLN A 238 -7.46 5.52 4.41
N ALA A 239 -8.11 5.90 5.52
CA ALA A 239 -9.10 6.96 5.56
C ALA A 239 -8.52 8.33 5.14
N ALA A 240 -7.29 8.64 5.57
CA ALA A 240 -6.59 9.86 5.16
C ALA A 240 -6.24 9.88 3.67
N PHE A 241 -5.94 8.72 3.06
CA PHE A 241 -5.78 8.60 1.62
C PHE A 241 -7.08 8.94 0.88
N ASN A 242 -8.21 8.34 1.29
CA ASN A 242 -9.52 8.67 0.71
C ASN A 242 -9.87 10.17 0.87
N ALA A 243 -9.55 10.78 2.01
CA ALA A 243 -9.75 12.20 2.24
C ALA A 243 -8.90 13.07 1.30
N ASP A 244 -7.64 12.68 1.05
CA ASP A 244 -6.77 13.37 0.09
C ASP A 244 -7.26 13.17 -1.37
N CYS A 245 -7.75 11.98 -1.74
CA CYS A 245 -8.37 11.74 -3.05
C CYS A 245 -9.57 12.67 -3.28
N ARG A 246 -10.46 12.79 -2.28
CA ARG A 246 -11.61 13.72 -2.34
C ARG A 246 -11.16 15.17 -2.40
N LYS A 247 -10.18 15.56 -1.59
CA LYS A 247 -9.66 16.94 -1.52
C LYS A 247 -9.11 17.43 -2.85
N TYR A 248 -8.47 16.56 -3.63
CA TYR A 248 -7.87 16.92 -4.91
C TYR A 248 -8.62 16.36 -6.13
N ALA A 249 -9.87 15.94 -5.96
CA ALA A 249 -10.66 15.28 -6.99
C ALA A 249 -10.68 16.05 -8.32
N ASP A 250 -10.95 17.36 -8.27
CA ASP A 250 -11.03 18.21 -9.46
C ASP A 250 -9.66 18.37 -10.14
N ALA A 251 -8.59 18.52 -9.36
CA ALA A 251 -7.24 18.66 -9.89
C ALA A 251 -6.74 17.35 -10.53
N ILE A 252 -7.10 16.21 -9.91
CA ILE A 252 -6.83 14.88 -10.48
C ILE A 252 -7.59 14.74 -11.80
N ALA A 253 -8.88 15.08 -11.83
CA ALA A 253 -9.71 14.97 -13.03
C ALA A 253 -9.21 15.85 -14.18
N ALA A 254 -8.71 17.05 -13.90
CA ALA A 254 -8.16 17.96 -14.90
C ALA A 254 -6.81 17.51 -15.50
N GLU A 255 -5.97 16.84 -14.71
CA GLU A 255 -4.66 16.32 -15.15
C GLU A 255 -4.71 14.85 -15.58
N ARG A 256 -5.88 14.20 -15.59
CA ARG A 256 -6.03 12.84 -16.09
C ARG A 256 -5.60 12.82 -17.56
N PRO A 257 -4.58 12.02 -17.91
CA PRO A 257 -4.29 11.77 -19.31
C PRO A 257 -5.58 11.26 -19.96
N GLY A 258 -5.92 11.77 -21.15
CA GLY A 258 -6.99 11.17 -21.94
C GLY A 258 -6.65 9.71 -22.15
N VAL A 259 -7.33 8.81 -21.43
CA VAL A 259 -7.12 7.38 -21.56
C VAL A 259 -7.61 7.04 -22.97
N ALA A 260 -6.71 6.58 -23.83
CA ALA A 260 -7.08 6.02 -25.12
C ALA A 260 -8.00 4.81 -24.86
N ASP A 261 -9.21 4.87 -25.41
CA ASP A 261 -10.28 3.86 -25.49
C ASP A 261 -9.87 2.43 -25.06
N GLY A 262 -9.68 2.22 -23.76
CA GLY A 262 -9.32 0.95 -23.16
C GLY A 262 -10.37 0.56 -22.11
N PRO A 263 -10.56 -0.74 -21.85
CA PRO A 263 -11.52 -1.19 -20.85
C PRO A 263 -11.21 -0.54 -19.50
N ASP A 264 -12.21 0.13 -18.95
CA ASP A 264 -12.16 0.95 -17.75
C ASP A 264 -11.76 0.11 -16.54
N CYS A 265 -10.44 -0.01 -16.30
CA CYS A 265 -9.86 -0.82 -15.23
C CYS A 265 -9.85 -0.01 -13.93
N PRO A 266 -10.64 -0.37 -12.90
CA PRO A 266 -10.72 0.38 -11.64
C PRO A 266 -9.35 0.54 -10.95
N ILE A 267 -8.51 -0.49 -11.05
CA ILE A 267 -7.15 -0.50 -10.50
C ILE A 267 -6.28 0.58 -11.18
N HIS A 268 -6.45 0.78 -12.49
CA HIS A 268 -5.73 1.81 -13.22
C HIS A 268 -6.17 3.23 -12.80
N ALA A 269 -7.48 3.43 -12.62
CA ALA A 269 -8.02 4.71 -12.13
C ALA A 269 -7.48 5.06 -10.73
N MET A 270 -7.38 4.06 -9.85
CA MET A 270 -6.76 4.22 -8.53
C MET A 270 -5.25 4.52 -8.64
N PHE A 271 -4.53 3.85 -9.54
CA PHE A 271 -3.12 4.13 -9.82
C PHE A 271 -2.90 5.58 -10.24
N VAL A 272 -3.67 6.10 -11.20
CA VAL A 272 -3.54 7.49 -11.69
C VAL A 272 -3.73 8.48 -10.55
N THR A 273 -4.69 8.21 -9.67
CA THR A 273 -4.98 9.03 -8.48
C THR A 273 -3.81 9.00 -7.48
N ALA A 274 -3.32 7.80 -7.15
CA ALA A 274 -2.20 7.62 -6.23
C ALA A 274 -0.89 8.24 -6.76
N ASP A 275 -0.59 8.07 -8.06
CA ASP A 275 0.59 8.65 -8.71
C ASP A 275 0.54 10.18 -8.73
N TRP A 276 -0.64 10.76 -9.01
CA TRP A 276 -0.82 12.21 -8.96
C TRP A 276 -0.55 12.76 -7.55
N LEU A 277 -1.11 12.12 -6.52
CA LEU A 277 -0.89 12.49 -5.13
C LEU A 277 0.61 12.36 -4.76
N ALA A 278 1.25 11.26 -5.15
CA ALA A 278 2.67 11.03 -4.92
C ALA A 278 3.52 12.15 -5.53
N ARG A 279 3.30 12.52 -6.80
CA ARG A 279 4.01 13.61 -7.49
C ARG A 279 3.75 14.97 -6.83
N THR A 280 2.56 15.21 -6.32
CA THR A 280 2.20 16.46 -5.63
C THR A 280 2.91 16.60 -4.29
N TYR A 281 2.90 15.55 -3.46
CA TYR A 281 3.63 15.57 -2.18
C TYR A 281 5.15 15.53 -2.39
N GLN A 282 5.66 14.84 -3.42
CA GLN A 282 7.08 14.89 -3.80
C GLN A 282 7.53 16.32 -4.08
N ARG A 283 6.75 17.09 -4.86
CA ARG A 283 7.04 18.49 -5.16
C ARG A 283 7.09 19.34 -3.89
N ARG A 284 6.19 19.10 -2.93
CA ARG A 284 6.18 19.81 -1.63
C ARG A 284 7.39 19.47 -0.78
N VAL A 285 7.73 18.19 -0.63
CA VAL A 285 8.91 17.74 0.13
C VAL A 285 10.19 18.31 -0.49
N ASN A 286 10.32 18.27 -1.81
CA ASN A 286 11.47 18.85 -2.50
C ASN A 286 11.57 20.37 -2.31
N ARG A 287 10.44 21.10 -2.26
CA ARG A 287 10.43 22.54 -1.95
C ARG A 287 10.83 22.80 -0.51
N VAL A 288 10.31 22.04 0.45
CA VAL A 288 10.70 22.14 1.87
C VAL A 288 12.18 21.90 2.03
N LEU A 289 12.71 20.82 1.45
CA LEU A 289 14.13 20.50 1.51
C LEU A 289 14.97 21.65 0.92
N LYS A 290 14.59 22.19 -0.24
CA LYS A 290 15.28 23.36 -0.82
C LYS A 290 15.24 24.57 0.11
N VAL A 291 14.08 24.92 0.65
CA VAL A 291 13.92 26.08 1.55
C VAL A 291 14.74 25.92 2.82
N VAL A 292 14.71 24.76 3.46
CA VAL A 292 15.48 24.48 4.69
C VAL A 292 16.98 24.61 4.44
N TYR A 293 17.50 24.07 3.33
CA TYR A 293 18.92 24.17 3.01
C TYR A 293 19.33 25.58 2.55
N LEU A 294 18.45 26.33 1.88
CA LEU A 294 18.67 27.75 1.59
C LEU A 294 18.72 28.59 2.87
N LEU A 295 17.84 28.32 3.83
CA LEU A 295 17.87 28.98 5.15
C LEU A 295 19.12 28.59 5.94
N ALA A 296 19.57 27.34 5.88
CA ALA A 296 20.82 26.91 6.49
C ALA A 296 22.04 27.62 5.88
N ALA A 297 22.08 27.79 4.55
CA ALA A 297 23.11 28.59 3.88
C ALA A 297 23.05 30.06 4.30
N ALA A 298 21.86 30.66 4.33
CA ALA A 298 21.67 32.05 4.75
C ALA A 298 22.09 32.26 6.21
N MET A 299 21.81 31.29 7.07
CA MET A 299 22.23 31.26 8.47
C MET A 299 23.77 31.17 8.59
N GLY A 300 24.41 30.24 7.85
CA GLY A 300 25.87 30.14 7.83
C GLY A 300 26.54 31.41 7.28
N PHE A 301 25.96 32.03 6.26
CA PHE A 301 26.42 33.30 5.70
C PHE A 301 26.25 34.47 6.69
N ALA A 302 25.11 34.58 7.37
CA ALA A 302 24.88 35.60 8.38
C ALA A 302 25.86 35.45 9.56
N PHE A 303 26.08 34.23 10.05
CA PHE A 303 27.07 33.96 11.10
C PHE A 303 28.49 34.35 10.65
N PHE A 304 28.85 34.02 9.41
CA PHE A 304 30.14 34.37 8.85
C PHE A 304 30.33 35.89 8.73
N LEU A 305 29.33 36.60 8.19
CA LEU A 305 29.34 38.06 8.10
C LEU A 305 29.47 38.73 9.47
N TYR A 306 28.76 38.23 10.48
CA TYR A 306 28.80 38.77 11.84
C TYR A 306 30.20 38.67 12.46
N THR A 307 30.87 37.54 12.22
CA THR A 307 32.18 37.23 12.83
C THR A 307 33.36 37.88 12.10
N HIS A 308 33.28 38.06 10.78
CA HIS A 308 34.44 38.46 9.97
C HIS A 308 34.29 39.79 9.22
N VAL A 309 33.08 40.30 9.02
CA VAL A 309 32.84 41.49 8.19
C VAL A 309 32.29 42.65 9.02
N ALA A 310 31.17 42.44 9.71
CA ALA A 310 30.50 43.51 10.43
C ALA A 310 29.78 42.99 11.68
N THR A 311 30.14 43.52 12.84
CA THR A 311 29.53 43.19 14.14
C THR A 311 28.24 43.97 14.40
N HIS A 312 27.36 44.06 13.41
CA HIS A 312 26.07 44.74 13.54
C HIS A 312 25.01 43.81 14.16
N GLN A 313 24.26 44.33 15.14
CA GLN A 313 23.14 43.62 15.78
C GLN A 313 22.08 43.13 14.77
N LEU A 314 21.93 43.82 13.64
CA LEU A 314 21.00 43.39 12.58
C LEU A 314 21.36 42.01 12.02
N ILE A 315 22.65 41.67 11.87
CA ILE A 315 23.09 40.41 11.26
C ILE A 315 22.79 39.22 12.17
N ILE A 316 22.99 39.37 13.48
CA ILE A 316 22.63 38.32 14.45
C ILE A 316 21.10 38.17 14.57
N ASN A 317 20.34 39.24 14.44
CA ASN A 317 18.88 39.17 14.36
C ASN A 317 18.42 38.43 13.09
N LEU A 318 19.07 38.66 11.94
CA LEU A 318 18.79 37.92 10.69
C LEU A 318 19.11 36.43 10.83
N PHE A 319 20.22 36.08 11.47
CA PHE A 319 20.55 34.69 11.80
C PHE A 319 19.40 34.03 12.60
N LEU A 320 18.91 34.70 13.65
CA LEU A 320 17.82 34.20 14.48
C LEU A 320 16.52 34.04 13.68
N VAL A 321 16.18 35.01 12.82
CA VAL A 321 15.00 34.94 11.94
C VAL A 321 15.09 33.75 10.99
N PHE A 322 16.24 33.50 10.35
CA PHE A 322 16.41 32.34 9.46
C PHE A 322 16.28 31.01 10.22
N PHE A 323 16.83 30.94 11.43
CA PHE A 323 16.71 29.78 12.29
C PHE A 323 15.24 29.49 12.67
N LEU A 324 14.51 30.52 13.17
CA LEU A 324 13.09 30.41 13.52
C LEU A 324 12.23 30.05 12.29
N ALA A 325 12.50 30.64 11.13
CA ALA A 325 11.82 30.31 9.89
C ALA A 325 12.07 28.85 9.47
N GLY A 326 13.32 28.37 9.59
CA GLY A 326 13.69 26.98 9.32
C GLY A 326 12.94 26.00 10.22
N MET A 327 12.91 26.27 11.52
CA MET A 327 12.12 25.49 12.48
C MET A 327 10.63 25.50 12.16
N GLY A 328 10.07 26.67 11.80
CA GLY A 328 8.67 26.79 11.41
C GLY A 328 8.32 25.94 10.19
N VAL A 329 9.14 25.98 9.14
CA VAL A 329 8.95 25.18 7.92
C VAL A 329 9.02 23.68 8.22
N VAL A 330 10.01 23.25 9.01
CA VAL A 330 10.15 21.83 9.42
C VAL A 330 8.95 21.39 10.27
N SER A 331 8.52 22.21 11.23
CA SER A 331 7.37 21.92 12.10
C SER A 331 6.07 21.75 11.30
N VAL A 332 5.80 22.63 10.33
CA VAL A 332 4.63 22.52 9.44
C VAL A 332 4.71 21.25 8.58
N SER A 333 5.90 20.96 8.02
CA SER A 333 6.11 19.76 7.21
C SER A 333 5.91 18.47 8.02
N ARG A 334 6.28 18.47 9.31
CA ARG A 334 6.08 17.35 10.24
C ARG A 334 4.61 17.18 10.59
N ARG A 335 3.94 18.24 11.04
CA ARG A 335 2.51 18.20 11.41
C ARG A 335 1.61 17.76 10.25
N ARG A 336 2.00 18.04 9.01
CA ARG A 336 1.27 17.61 7.80
C ARG A 336 1.79 16.32 7.18
N GLU A 337 2.84 15.74 7.74
CA GLU A 337 3.40 14.44 7.38
C GLU A 337 3.70 14.29 5.88
N TRP A 338 4.17 15.36 5.24
CA TRP A 338 4.33 15.41 3.78
C TRP A 338 5.32 14.37 3.24
N GLN A 339 6.40 14.09 3.98
CA GLN A 339 7.37 13.07 3.59
C GLN A 339 6.75 11.67 3.64
N ARG A 340 6.01 11.34 4.71
CA ARG A 340 5.31 10.06 4.82
C ARG A 340 4.31 9.88 3.68
N LYS A 341 3.42 10.86 3.47
CA LYS A 341 2.43 10.83 2.38
C LYS A 341 3.09 10.67 1.00
N TYR A 342 4.20 11.34 0.75
CA TYR A 342 4.96 11.16 -0.50
C TYR A 342 5.45 9.72 -0.68
N LEU A 343 6.12 9.15 0.33
CA LEU A 343 6.69 7.81 0.24
C LEU A 343 5.59 6.75 0.11
N ASP A 344 4.55 6.85 0.92
CA ASP A 344 3.49 5.84 0.94
C ASP A 344 2.64 5.87 -0.34
N TYR A 345 2.27 7.07 -0.83
CA TYR A 345 1.48 7.18 -2.06
C TYR A 345 2.29 6.74 -3.27
N ARG A 346 3.61 6.93 -3.25
CA ARG A 346 4.49 6.40 -4.29
C ARG A 346 4.55 4.87 -4.25
N ALA A 347 4.71 4.28 -3.07
CA ALA A 347 4.70 2.83 -2.92
C ALA A 347 3.36 2.22 -3.38
N LEU A 348 2.24 2.84 -2.99
CA LEU A 348 0.90 2.45 -3.43
C LEU A 348 0.73 2.58 -4.96
N ALA A 349 1.16 3.70 -5.55
CA ALA A 349 1.06 3.92 -6.99
C ALA A 349 1.82 2.83 -7.77
N GLU A 350 3.04 2.52 -7.38
CA GLU A 350 3.81 1.47 -8.05
C GLU A 350 3.19 0.07 -7.88
N GLY A 351 2.64 -0.22 -6.69
CA GLY A 351 1.86 -1.44 -6.42
C GLY A 351 0.68 -1.60 -7.35
N LEU A 352 -0.19 -0.59 -7.40
CA LEU A 352 -1.38 -0.54 -8.25
C LEU A 352 -1.04 -0.57 -9.74
N ARG A 353 0.07 0.06 -10.13
CA ARG A 353 0.52 0.07 -11.53
C ARG A 353 0.85 -1.35 -12.02
N VAL A 354 1.62 -2.10 -11.25
CA VAL A 354 1.95 -3.50 -11.57
C VAL A 354 0.69 -4.37 -11.57
N GLN A 355 -0.17 -4.21 -10.56
CA GLN A 355 -1.43 -4.95 -10.46
C GLN A 355 -2.36 -4.67 -11.65
N SER A 356 -2.45 -3.42 -12.10
CA SER A 356 -3.22 -3.03 -13.29
C SER A 356 -2.70 -3.72 -14.55
N PHE A 357 -1.38 -3.81 -14.73
CA PHE A 357 -0.79 -4.46 -15.91
C PHE A 357 -0.94 -5.98 -15.88
N TRP A 358 -0.78 -6.61 -14.71
CA TRP A 358 -1.01 -8.05 -14.56
C TRP A 358 -2.44 -8.42 -14.89
N ARG A 359 -3.41 -7.65 -14.39
CA ARG A 359 -4.81 -7.89 -14.71
C ARG A 359 -5.11 -7.78 -16.21
N ARG A 360 -4.62 -6.73 -16.87
CA ARG A 360 -4.79 -6.54 -18.33
C ARG A 360 -4.07 -7.61 -19.16
N ALA A 361 -2.98 -8.18 -18.63
CA ALA A 361 -2.27 -9.30 -19.25
C ALA A 361 -2.95 -10.67 -19.01
N GLY A 362 -4.08 -10.71 -18.30
CA GLY A 362 -4.75 -11.97 -17.92
C GLY A 362 -3.99 -12.77 -16.87
N ILE A 363 -3.05 -12.14 -16.15
CA ILE A 363 -2.35 -12.73 -15.00
C ILE A 363 -3.24 -12.51 -13.78
N ALA A 364 -4.43 -13.11 -13.79
CA ALA A 364 -5.33 -13.12 -12.66
C ALA A 364 -5.12 -14.43 -11.90
N ASP A 365 -4.37 -14.39 -10.81
CA ASP A 365 -4.22 -15.51 -9.87
C ASP A 365 -5.51 -15.67 -9.03
N LEU A 366 -6.64 -15.98 -9.66
CA LEU A 366 -7.84 -16.40 -8.92
C LEU A 366 -7.62 -17.73 -8.18
N HIS A 367 -6.61 -18.50 -8.59
CA HIS A 367 -6.30 -19.81 -8.04
C HIS A 367 -5.27 -19.79 -6.91
N SER A 368 -4.54 -18.69 -6.70
CA SER A 368 -3.52 -18.62 -5.64
C SER A 368 -3.93 -17.59 -4.58
N PRO A 369 -4.24 -18.01 -3.35
CA PRO A 369 -4.64 -17.10 -2.27
C PRO A 369 -3.50 -16.15 -1.84
N SER A 370 -2.26 -16.45 -2.21
CA SER A 370 -1.11 -15.56 -2.04
C SER A 370 -1.01 -14.62 -3.24
N PHE A 371 -1.65 -13.46 -3.16
CA PHE A 371 -1.41 -12.41 -4.13
C PHE A 371 0.01 -11.88 -3.96
N ALA A 372 0.59 -11.36 -5.04
CA ALA A 372 1.89 -10.71 -5.04
C ALA A 372 2.01 -9.47 -4.10
N HIS A 373 0.89 -8.97 -3.55
CA HIS A 373 0.94 -7.96 -2.47
C HIS A 373 1.38 -8.55 -1.13
N ASP A 374 1.23 -9.86 -0.91
CA ASP A 374 1.74 -10.51 0.28
C ASP A 374 3.27 -10.42 0.28
N ASN A 375 3.94 -10.71 -0.83
CA ASN A 375 5.40 -10.55 -0.94
C ASN A 375 5.88 -9.08 -0.97
N PHE A 376 4.97 -8.10 -1.01
CA PHE A 376 5.31 -6.68 -1.06
C PHE A 376 5.51 -6.13 0.35
N MET A 377 6.75 -5.71 0.65
CA MET A 377 7.12 -5.00 1.88
C MET A 377 6.93 -5.79 3.19
N HIS A 378 7.39 -7.05 3.24
CA HIS A 378 7.51 -7.87 4.46
C HIS A 378 8.52 -7.36 5.50
N LYS A 379 9.31 -6.32 5.17
CA LYS A 379 10.36 -5.82 6.05
C LYS A 379 9.75 -4.84 7.08
N GLN A 380 9.34 -5.38 8.23
CA GLN A 380 9.38 -4.77 9.58
C GLN A 380 8.51 -3.54 9.90
N ASP A 381 7.60 -3.09 9.04
CA ASP A 381 6.74 -1.95 9.36
C ASP A 381 5.26 -2.27 9.11
N ALA A 382 4.56 -2.70 10.17
CA ALA A 382 3.12 -2.92 10.18
C ALA A 382 2.33 -1.69 9.68
N GLU A 383 2.92 -0.49 9.77
CA GLU A 383 2.29 0.71 9.26
C GLU A 383 2.25 0.81 7.73
N LEU A 384 2.81 -0.16 6.99
CA LEU A 384 2.65 -0.32 5.54
C LEU A 384 1.46 -1.20 5.16
N GLY A 385 0.82 -1.89 6.12
CA GLY A 385 -0.32 -2.77 5.88
C GLY A 385 -1.50 -2.07 5.19
N TRP A 386 -1.67 -0.76 5.42
CA TRP A 386 -2.73 0.01 4.77
C TRP A 386 -2.56 0.06 3.25
N ILE A 387 -1.33 0.05 2.73
CA ILE A 387 -1.05 0.06 1.28
C ILE A 387 -1.55 -1.25 0.68
N ARG A 388 -1.26 -2.38 1.34
CA ARG A 388 -1.76 -3.71 0.93
C ARG A 388 -3.28 -3.78 1.00
N ASN A 389 -3.91 -3.20 2.03
CA ASN A 389 -5.37 -3.11 2.12
C ASN A 389 -5.99 -2.36 0.93
N VAL A 390 -5.41 -1.23 0.52
CA VAL A 390 -5.89 -0.52 -0.68
C VAL A 390 -5.70 -1.36 -1.95
N MET A 391 -4.57 -2.06 -2.08
CA MET A 391 -4.35 -2.98 -3.21
C MET A 391 -5.32 -4.16 -3.22
N ARG A 392 -5.68 -4.72 -2.05
CA ARG A 392 -6.71 -5.77 -1.88
C ARG A 392 -8.08 -5.25 -2.30
N SER A 393 -8.47 -4.06 -1.82
CA SER A 393 -9.72 -3.40 -2.21
C SER A 393 -9.78 -3.12 -3.72
N GLY A 394 -8.69 -2.61 -4.32
CA GLY A 394 -8.60 -2.44 -5.77
C GLY A 394 -8.69 -3.76 -6.55
N SER A 395 -8.11 -4.84 -6.00
CA SER A 395 -8.20 -6.18 -6.59
C SER A 395 -9.64 -6.66 -6.66
N LEU A 396 -10.38 -6.52 -5.56
CA LEU A 396 -11.77 -6.93 -5.42
C LEU A 396 -12.70 -6.15 -6.37
N GLU A 397 -12.61 -4.82 -6.37
CA GLU A 397 -13.30 -3.95 -7.35
C GLU A 397 -12.93 -4.34 -8.78
N GLY A 398 -11.71 -4.84 -8.93
CA GLY A 398 -11.29 -5.43 -10.16
C GLY A 398 -12.11 -6.66 -10.51
N LEU A 399 -12.14 -7.69 -9.67
CA LEU A 399 -12.87 -8.94 -9.91
C LEU A 399 -14.36 -8.74 -10.21
N LEU A 400 -14.98 -7.70 -9.64
CA LEU A 400 -16.37 -7.33 -9.89
C LEU A 400 -16.64 -6.84 -11.32
N ARG A 401 -15.61 -6.41 -12.05
CA ARG A 401 -15.73 -6.05 -13.47
C ARG A 401 -15.19 -7.18 -14.36
N PRO A 402 -15.91 -7.58 -15.43
CA PRO A 402 -15.42 -8.59 -16.35
C PRO A 402 -14.09 -8.12 -16.96
N ALA A 403 -13.07 -8.97 -16.88
CA ALA A 403 -11.83 -8.74 -17.60
C ALA A 403 -12.10 -8.95 -19.10
N GLY A 404 -11.71 -7.99 -19.94
CA GLY A 404 -11.68 -8.20 -21.39
C GLY A 404 -10.67 -9.28 -21.78
N GLU A 405 -10.56 -9.57 -23.08
CA GLU A 405 -9.54 -10.50 -23.57
C GLU A 405 -8.13 -10.05 -23.15
N PRO A 406 -7.24 -11.00 -22.79
CA PRO A 406 -5.92 -10.66 -22.29
C PRO A 406 -5.06 -9.99 -23.38
N GLU A 407 -4.86 -8.68 -23.27
CA GLU A 407 -4.10 -7.88 -24.23
C GLU A 407 -2.60 -7.84 -23.89
N VAL A 408 -1.95 -9.00 -23.85
CA VAL A 408 -0.52 -9.10 -23.47
C VAL A 408 0.36 -8.20 -24.36
N ALA A 409 0.10 -8.14 -25.67
CA ALA A 409 0.85 -7.29 -26.58
C ALA A 409 0.67 -5.77 -26.29
N ALA A 410 -0.53 -5.34 -25.92
CA ALA A 410 -0.79 -3.95 -25.55
C ALA A 410 -0.08 -3.60 -24.23
N VAL A 411 -0.15 -4.49 -23.23
CA VAL A 411 0.57 -4.34 -21.97
C VAL A 411 2.08 -4.26 -22.19
N VAL A 412 2.66 -5.11 -23.05
CA VAL A 412 4.10 -5.07 -23.36
C VAL A 412 4.48 -3.75 -24.05
N ARG A 413 3.63 -3.22 -24.94
CA ARG A 413 3.88 -1.93 -25.59
C ARG A 413 3.80 -0.75 -24.61
N GLU A 414 2.79 -0.72 -23.76
CA GLU A 414 2.53 0.40 -22.85
C GLU A 414 3.42 0.36 -21.60
N TRP A 415 3.54 -0.80 -20.96
CA TRP A 415 4.30 -0.95 -19.73
C TRP A 415 5.80 -0.92 -20.00
N ILE A 416 6.30 -1.82 -20.83
CA ILE A 416 7.75 -1.96 -21.08
C ILE A 416 8.18 -0.98 -22.18
N GLY A 417 7.46 -1.00 -23.30
CA GLY A 417 7.78 -0.23 -24.49
C GLY A 417 9.12 -0.65 -25.12
N THR A 418 9.73 0.30 -25.83
CA THR A 418 11.07 0.19 -26.44
C THR A 418 11.88 1.42 -26.07
N THR A 419 13.16 1.48 -26.44
CA THR A 419 13.95 2.72 -26.27
C THR A 419 13.47 3.84 -27.21
N GLN A 420 12.73 3.51 -28.27
CA GLN A 420 12.23 4.46 -29.26
C GLN A 420 10.76 4.83 -29.03
N SER A 421 9.93 3.93 -28.50
CA SER A 421 8.53 4.17 -28.17
C SER A 421 8.35 4.69 -26.74
N ASP A 422 7.18 5.26 -26.47
CA ASP A 422 6.78 5.56 -25.09
C ASP A 422 6.64 4.25 -24.29
N GLY A 423 7.10 4.28 -23.03
CA GLY A 423 7.16 3.12 -22.12
C GLY A 423 8.18 3.31 -20.99
N GLN A 424 8.21 2.39 -20.02
CA GLN A 424 9.09 2.52 -18.85
C GLN A 424 10.58 2.40 -19.18
N LEU A 425 10.95 1.67 -20.25
CA LEU A 425 12.34 1.52 -20.65
C LEU A 425 12.96 2.88 -21.01
N ARG A 426 12.29 3.65 -21.88
CA ARG A 426 12.70 5.00 -22.28
C ARG A 426 12.67 5.97 -21.09
N TYR A 427 11.63 5.88 -20.24
CA TYR A 427 11.57 6.69 -19.02
C TYR A 427 12.79 6.48 -18.12
N PHE A 428 13.16 5.23 -17.82
CA PHE A 428 14.31 4.94 -16.97
C PHE A 428 15.64 5.32 -17.61
N GLU A 429 15.79 5.15 -18.93
CA GLU A 429 16.97 5.57 -19.68
C GLU A 429 17.17 7.09 -19.59
N VAL A 430 16.13 7.87 -19.95
CA VAL A 430 16.17 9.33 -19.91
C VAL A 430 16.34 9.84 -18.47
N ALA A 431 15.63 9.26 -17.51
CA ALA A 431 15.72 9.66 -16.10
C ALA A 431 17.12 9.38 -15.52
N ALA A 432 17.71 8.20 -15.81
CA ALA A 432 19.05 7.85 -15.37
C ALA A 432 20.11 8.77 -16.00
N ALA A 433 20.03 9.02 -17.32
CA ALA A 433 20.98 9.88 -18.02
C ALA A 433 20.89 11.34 -17.53
N ARG A 434 19.67 11.89 -17.44
CA ARG A 434 19.43 13.27 -16.97
C ARG A 434 19.95 13.46 -15.54
N ARG A 435 19.64 12.53 -14.63
CA ARG A 435 20.10 12.63 -13.24
C ARG A 435 21.60 12.41 -13.09
N ALA A 436 22.19 11.48 -13.83
CA ALA A 436 23.64 11.29 -13.83
C ALA A 436 24.38 12.55 -14.32
N GLY A 437 23.87 13.22 -15.36
CA GLY A 437 24.42 14.49 -15.83
C GLY A 437 24.33 15.61 -14.81
N LEU A 438 23.16 15.78 -14.17
CA LEU A 438 22.97 16.76 -13.09
C LEU A 438 23.87 16.47 -11.89
N HIS A 439 23.99 15.20 -11.49
CA HIS A 439 24.83 14.78 -10.38
C HIS A 439 26.31 15.04 -10.67
N ARG A 440 26.79 14.72 -11.89
CA ARG A 440 28.17 15.00 -12.29
C ARG A 440 28.48 16.51 -12.26
N ARG A 441 27.56 17.35 -12.72
CA ARG A 441 27.72 18.82 -12.65
C ARG A 441 27.79 19.30 -11.20
N ALA A 442 26.96 18.73 -10.32
CA ALA A 442 26.96 19.04 -8.89
C ALA A 442 28.26 18.59 -8.19
N GLU A 443 28.77 17.39 -8.50
CA GLU A 443 30.07 16.91 -7.98
C GLU A 443 31.23 17.77 -8.45
N LEU A 444 31.24 18.15 -9.74
CA LEU A 444 32.24 19.09 -10.26
C LEU A 444 32.17 20.44 -9.55
N ALA A 445 30.97 21.00 -9.36
CA ALA A 445 30.79 22.25 -8.64
C ALA A 445 31.31 22.16 -7.19
N GLY A 446 31.02 21.06 -6.48
CA GLY A 446 31.57 20.82 -5.14
C GLY A 446 33.10 20.74 -5.12
N LEU A 447 33.69 20.05 -6.10
CA LEU A 447 35.15 19.94 -6.25
C LEU A 447 35.78 21.30 -6.57
N TRP A 448 35.15 22.11 -7.43
CA TRP A 448 35.60 23.47 -7.72
C TRP A 448 35.54 24.35 -6.47
N CYS A 449 34.46 24.30 -5.68
CA CYS A 449 34.38 25.05 -4.43
C CYS A 449 35.51 24.65 -3.46
N LEU A 450 35.81 23.35 -3.34
CA LEU A 450 36.91 22.86 -2.52
C LEU A 450 38.27 23.40 -3.01
N TRP A 451 38.58 23.26 -4.31
CA TRP A 451 39.84 23.75 -4.88
C TRP A 451 39.98 25.28 -4.83
N ILE A 452 38.89 26.02 -4.98
CA ILE A 452 38.88 27.47 -4.78
C ILE A 452 39.25 27.80 -3.33
N GLY A 453 38.67 27.10 -2.34
CA GLY A 453 39.02 27.28 -0.93
C GLY A 453 40.49 26.99 -0.64
N VAL A 454 41.00 25.85 -1.14
CA VAL A 454 42.42 25.47 -1.00
C VAL A 454 43.34 26.46 -1.72
N GLY A 455 42.96 26.91 -2.91
CA GLY A 455 43.71 27.88 -3.70
C GLY A 455 43.80 29.24 -3.00
N LEU A 456 42.68 29.76 -2.48
CA LEU A 456 42.68 30.99 -1.68
C LEU A 456 43.52 30.83 -0.41
N SER A 457 43.46 29.68 0.26
CA SER A 457 44.30 29.37 1.43
C SER A 457 45.78 29.40 1.09
N ALA A 458 46.20 28.79 -0.02
CA ALA A 458 47.57 28.80 -0.48
C ALA A 458 48.05 30.21 -0.86
N VAL A 459 47.22 30.97 -1.60
CA VAL A 459 47.51 32.37 -1.96
C VAL A 459 47.74 33.22 -0.72
N LEU A 460 46.88 33.10 0.30
CA LEU A 460 47.06 33.77 1.58
C LEU A 460 48.34 33.31 2.30
N ALA A 461 48.63 32.01 2.31
CA ALA A 461 49.82 31.48 2.98
C ALA A 461 51.15 32.00 2.37
N PHE A 462 51.24 32.05 1.04
CA PHE A 462 52.49 32.43 0.35
C PHE A 462 52.62 33.93 0.07
N PHE A 463 51.50 34.62 -0.19
CA PHE A 463 51.50 36.00 -0.66
C PHE A 463 50.86 36.99 0.31
N SER A 464 50.43 36.58 1.51
CA SER A 464 49.85 37.49 2.51
C SER A 464 50.68 38.76 2.72
N ARG A 465 52.00 38.62 2.84
CA ARG A 465 52.92 39.77 3.06
C ARG A 465 52.88 40.83 1.94
N TRP A 466 52.39 40.48 0.76
CA TRP A 466 52.32 41.35 -0.41
C TRP A 466 50.94 42.00 -0.59
N PHE A 467 49.94 41.54 0.16
CA PHE A 467 48.58 42.07 0.10
C PHE A 467 48.35 43.08 1.22
N ASP A 468 47.60 44.12 0.90
CA ASP A 468 47.09 45.05 1.90
C ASP A 468 46.06 44.33 2.82
N PRO A 469 45.88 44.80 4.06
CA PRO A 469 44.98 44.16 5.01
C PRO A 469 43.55 44.01 4.49
N HIS A 470 43.05 44.97 3.70
CA HIS A 470 41.69 44.92 3.17
C HIS A 470 41.50 43.77 2.16
N LEU A 471 42.47 43.56 1.25
CA LEU A 471 42.42 42.42 0.32
C LEU A 471 42.52 41.07 1.06
N GLN A 472 43.34 40.97 2.11
CA GLN A 472 43.42 39.76 2.94
C GLN A 472 42.06 39.42 3.57
N HIS A 473 41.38 40.41 4.15
CA HIS A 473 40.03 40.23 4.72
C HIS A 473 39.00 39.78 3.67
N ILE A 474 39.05 40.32 2.44
CA ILE A 474 38.16 39.89 1.34
C ILE A 474 38.43 38.43 0.96
N LEU A 475 39.70 38.04 0.83
CA LEU A 475 40.08 36.68 0.47
C LEU A 475 39.64 35.67 1.54
N VAL A 476 39.92 35.95 2.82
CA VAL A 476 39.44 35.11 3.94
C VAL A 476 37.91 35.03 3.94
N SER A 477 37.24 36.17 3.68
CA SER A 477 35.78 36.21 3.62
C SER A 477 35.19 35.34 2.51
N THR A 478 35.77 35.44 1.32
CA THR A 478 35.37 34.67 0.15
C THR A 478 35.60 33.17 0.39
N MET A 479 36.75 32.82 0.96
CA MET A 479 37.07 31.44 1.33
C MET A 479 36.03 30.85 2.30
N GLY A 480 35.65 31.60 3.33
CA GLY A 480 34.63 31.18 4.30
C GLY A 480 33.24 30.97 3.66
N ILE A 481 32.81 31.90 2.81
CA ILE A 481 31.53 31.80 2.09
C ILE A 481 31.50 30.58 1.17
N VAL A 482 32.58 30.35 0.40
CA VAL A 482 32.70 29.19 -0.49
C VAL A 482 32.67 27.89 0.30
N SER A 483 33.30 27.86 1.48
CA SER A 483 33.32 26.69 2.36
C SER A 483 31.93 26.36 2.91
N VAL A 484 31.18 27.37 3.37
CA VAL A 484 29.79 27.21 3.81
C VAL A 484 28.91 26.71 2.66
N ALA A 485 29.04 27.30 1.47
CA ALA A 485 28.27 26.90 0.29
C ALA A 485 28.55 25.44 -0.10
N ALA A 486 29.81 25.01 -0.08
CA ALA A 486 30.22 23.64 -0.36
C ALA A 486 29.61 22.66 0.64
N ALA A 487 29.71 22.96 1.94
CA ALA A 487 29.18 22.12 3.01
C ALA A 487 27.65 21.96 2.92
N VAL A 488 26.91 23.06 2.67
CA VAL A 488 25.45 23.01 2.50
C VAL A 488 25.06 22.23 1.25
N HIS A 489 25.78 22.41 0.14
CA HIS A 489 25.52 21.67 -1.09
C HIS A 489 25.75 20.16 -0.91
N GLU A 490 26.85 19.75 -0.27
CA GLU A 490 27.14 18.35 0.03
C GLU A 490 26.07 17.74 0.94
N ALA A 491 25.69 18.45 2.00
CA ALA A 491 24.63 18.02 2.91
C ALA A 491 23.27 17.90 2.19
N TYR A 492 22.95 18.80 1.24
CA TYR A 492 21.75 18.72 0.42
C TYR A 492 21.77 17.52 -0.52
N ALA A 493 22.90 17.27 -1.19
CA ALA A 493 23.08 16.16 -2.11
C ALA A 493 22.99 14.80 -1.39
N TYR A 494 23.60 14.70 -0.20
CA TYR A 494 23.50 13.53 0.68
C TYR A 494 22.04 13.26 1.04
N LYS A 495 21.31 14.30 1.47
CA LYS A 495 19.91 14.18 1.90
C LYS A 495 18.96 13.80 0.78
N LYS A 496 19.20 14.31 -0.43
CA LYS A 496 18.40 14.00 -1.62
C LYS A 496 18.63 12.58 -2.15
N ALA A 497 19.68 11.88 -1.69
CA ALA A 497 20.01 10.51 -2.09
C ALA A 497 20.18 10.33 -3.62
N ASP A 498 20.72 11.34 -4.31
CA ASP A 498 20.81 11.34 -5.78
C ASP A 498 21.63 10.15 -6.33
N LYS A 499 22.70 9.74 -5.62
CA LYS A 499 23.53 8.57 -5.99
C LYS A 499 22.72 7.28 -6.01
N GLU A 500 21.92 7.06 -4.96
CA GLU A 500 21.10 5.86 -4.85
C GLU A 500 19.99 5.85 -5.90
N LEU A 501 19.30 6.98 -6.10
CA LEU A 501 18.28 7.11 -7.16
C LEU A 501 18.83 6.77 -8.56
N ILE A 502 20.06 7.17 -8.88
CA ILE A 502 20.71 6.82 -10.16
C ILE A 502 20.97 5.31 -10.26
N LYS A 503 21.49 4.68 -9.19
CA LYS A 503 21.74 3.23 -9.17
C LYS A 503 20.45 2.45 -9.41
N GLN A 504 19.36 2.86 -8.78
CA GLN A 504 18.07 2.22 -8.92
C GLN A 504 17.48 2.37 -10.32
N TYR A 505 17.53 3.57 -10.92
CA TYR A 505 17.08 3.72 -12.31
C TYR A 505 17.89 2.86 -13.27
N ARG A 506 19.22 2.71 -13.05
CA ARG A 506 20.05 1.80 -13.85
C ARG A 506 19.71 0.32 -13.60
N TYR A 507 19.38 -0.05 -12.38
CA TYR A 507 18.95 -1.41 -12.06
C TYR A 507 17.61 -1.74 -12.74
N MET A 508 16.61 -0.86 -12.60
CA MET A 508 15.32 -0.98 -13.27
C MET A 508 15.47 -1.04 -14.80
N LEU A 509 16.32 -0.19 -15.39
CA LEU A 509 16.61 -0.25 -16.83
C LEU A 509 17.17 -1.61 -17.25
N ARG A 510 18.04 -2.23 -16.45
CA ARG A 510 18.60 -3.57 -16.72
C ARG A 510 17.52 -4.65 -16.65
N ILE A 511 16.66 -4.63 -15.63
CA ILE A 511 15.57 -5.62 -15.47
C ILE A 511 14.58 -5.50 -16.63
N PHE A 512 14.10 -4.28 -16.94
CA PHE A 512 13.16 -4.05 -18.02
C PHE A 512 13.77 -4.41 -19.39
N GLY A 513 15.05 -4.10 -19.60
CA GLY A 513 15.77 -4.51 -20.81
C GLY A 513 15.91 -6.04 -20.93
N ALA A 514 16.15 -6.74 -19.82
CA ALA A 514 16.20 -8.20 -19.80
C ALA A 514 14.83 -8.84 -20.07
N ALA A 515 13.76 -8.32 -19.45
CA ALA A 515 12.40 -8.75 -19.70
C ALA A 515 12.01 -8.53 -21.17
N ARG A 516 12.35 -7.38 -21.76
CA ARG A 516 12.09 -7.11 -23.19
C ARG A 516 12.79 -8.12 -24.10
N ARG A 517 14.07 -8.44 -23.83
CA ARG A 517 14.81 -9.45 -24.62
C ARG A 517 14.13 -10.81 -24.55
N ARG A 518 13.68 -11.24 -23.37
CA ARG A 518 12.95 -12.51 -23.21
C ARG A 518 11.60 -12.49 -23.93
N LEU A 519 10.82 -11.42 -23.78
CA LEU A 519 9.53 -11.27 -24.47
C LEU A 519 9.65 -11.31 -25.99
N ASN A 520 10.73 -10.77 -26.56
CA ASN A 520 10.99 -10.85 -28.01
C ASN A 520 11.33 -12.28 -28.47
N SER A 521 11.87 -13.13 -27.60
CA SER A 521 12.17 -14.54 -27.92
C SER A 521 11.01 -15.50 -27.63
N SER A 522 10.08 -15.12 -26.76
CA SER A 522 8.96 -15.95 -26.34
C SER A 522 7.90 -16.08 -27.44
N ARG A 523 7.46 -17.31 -27.71
CA ARG A 523 6.46 -17.60 -28.77
C ARG A 523 5.05 -17.86 -28.23
N GLY A 524 4.90 -18.10 -26.93
CA GLY A 524 3.62 -18.42 -26.28
C GLY A 524 3.14 -17.35 -25.29
N VAL A 525 1.83 -17.17 -25.20
CA VAL A 525 1.18 -16.23 -24.27
C VAL A 525 1.51 -16.56 -22.81
N GLY A 526 1.52 -17.84 -22.43
CA GLY A 526 1.85 -18.26 -21.06
C GLY A 526 3.29 -17.94 -20.65
N GLU A 527 4.25 -18.05 -21.59
CA GLU A 527 5.65 -17.69 -21.34
C GLU A 527 5.79 -16.16 -21.17
N GLN A 528 5.09 -15.38 -21.99
CA GLN A 528 5.05 -13.92 -21.88
C GLN A 528 4.42 -13.48 -20.55
N GLN A 529 3.33 -14.12 -20.13
CA GLN A 529 2.69 -13.89 -18.83
C GLN A 529 3.64 -14.19 -17.67
N GLN A 530 4.40 -15.28 -17.73
CA GLN A 530 5.39 -15.61 -16.71
C GLN A 530 6.51 -14.57 -16.63
N VAL A 531 7.00 -14.08 -17.78
CA VAL A 531 8.02 -13.01 -17.80
C VAL A 531 7.46 -11.71 -17.20
N LEU A 532 6.22 -11.34 -17.52
CA LEU A 532 5.55 -10.17 -16.95
C LEU A 532 5.30 -10.31 -15.45
N ARG A 533 4.98 -11.51 -14.98
CA ARG A 533 4.86 -11.83 -13.54
C ARG A 533 6.18 -11.61 -12.83
N THR A 534 7.26 -12.24 -13.28
CA THR A 534 8.59 -12.09 -12.67
C THR A 534 9.10 -10.64 -12.75
N LEU A 535 8.83 -9.93 -13.85
CA LEU A 535 9.17 -8.51 -13.96
C LEU A 535 8.45 -7.67 -12.90
N GLY A 536 7.15 -7.90 -12.69
CA GLY A 536 6.37 -7.19 -11.69
C GLY A 536 6.86 -7.49 -10.27
N GLU A 537 7.13 -8.75 -9.94
CA GLU A 537 7.68 -9.16 -8.64
C GLU A 537 9.03 -8.47 -8.36
N ALA A 538 9.93 -8.43 -9.34
CA ALA A 538 11.22 -7.75 -9.21
C ALA A 538 11.09 -6.23 -9.06
N ALA A 539 10.16 -5.60 -9.81
CA ALA A 539 9.88 -4.17 -9.71
C ALA A 539 9.31 -3.79 -8.32
N LEU A 540 8.40 -4.61 -7.80
CA LEU A 540 7.81 -4.44 -6.48
C LEU A 540 8.85 -4.59 -5.36
N ALA A 541 9.74 -5.58 -5.46
CA ALA A 541 10.83 -5.78 -4.50
C ALA A 541 11.79 -4.57 -4.47
N GLU A 542 12.21 -4.07 -5.63
CA GLU A 542 13.08 -2.89 -5.71
C GLU A 542 12.41 -1.63 -5.12
N HIS A 543 11.10 -1.45 -5.34
CA HIS A 543 10.35 -0.32 -4.78
C HIS A 543 10.14 -0.43 -3.27
N ALA A 544 10.01 -1.64 -2.74
CA ALA A 544 10.01 -1.89 -1.30
C ALA A 544 11.33 -1.41 -0.68
N GLU A 545 12.47 -1.82 -1.24
CA GLU A 545 13.80 -1.43 -0.75
C GLU A 545 14.02 0.08 -0.84
N TRP A 546 13.57 0.71 -1.94
CA TRP A 546 13.62 2.16 -2.09
C TRP A 546 12.88 2.89 -0.98
N THR A 547 11.66 2.44 -0.68
CA THR A 547 10.78 3.07 0.31
C THR A 547 11.40 2.99 1.71
N LEU A 548 11.96 1.84 2.07
CA LEU A 548 12.65 1.62 3.35
C LEU A 548 13.86 2.56 3.50
N MET A 549 14.75 2.58 2.49
CA MET A 549 15.93 3.45 2.51
C MET A 549 15.58 4.94 2.67
N HIS A 550 14.44 5.39 2.12
CA HIS A 550 14.02 6.79 2.25
C HIS A 550 13.31 7.11 3.57
N ARG A 551 12.71 6.10 4.23
CA ARG A 551 12.16 6.25 5.58
C ARG A 551 13.27 6.40 6.63
N GLU A 552 14.38 5.67 6.47
CA GLU A 552 15.57 5.81 7.32
C GLU A 552 16.26 7.19 7.21
N ARG A 553 15.88 7.99 6.20
CA ARG A 553 16.38 9.36 6.01
C ARG A 553 15.24 10.37 6.20
N PRO A 554 14.62 10.47 7.40
CA PRO A 554 13.61 11.50 7.65
C PRO A 554 14.24 12.88 7.44
N LEU A 555 13.46 13.93 7.13
CA LEU A 555 13.99 15.31 6.91
C LEU A 555 14.92 15.82 8.03
N GLU A 556 14.93 15.16 9.18
CA GLU A 556 15.80 15.42 10.32
C GLU A 556 17.27 15.08 10.03
N HIS A 557 18.14 16.04 10.31
CA HIS A 557 19.51 15.82 10.79
C HIS A 557 19.68 16.76 11.98
N SER A 558 19.00 16.41 13.07
CA SER A 558 19.29 16.98 14.37
C SER A 558 18.62 16.14 15.44
N ARG A 559 19.40 15.22 16.03
CA ARG A 559 19.47 15.24 17.49
C ARG A 559 20.03 16.63 17.83
N LEU A 560 19.14 17.62 17.90
CA LEU A 560 19.44 18.91 18.51
C LEU A 560 19.16 18.74 20.00
#